data_AF-A0A940G4T5-F1
#
_entry.id   AF-A0A940G4T5-F1
#
_cell.length_a   1.000
_cell.length_b   1.000
_cell.length_c   1.000
_cell.angle_alpha   90.00
_cell.angle_beta   90.00
_cell.angle_gamma   90.00
#
_symmetry.space_group_name_H-M   'P 1'
#
loop_
_entity.id
_entity.type
_entity.pdbx_description
1 polymer ?
#
loop_
_entity_poly.entity_id
_entity_poly.type
_entity_poly.pdbx_seq_one_letter_code
_entity_poly.pdbx_strand_id
1 'polypeptide(L)'
;MSAPKVVTFANSVPGAQNLADSILHNPSLQELNKTLWLFSLVEISHLLFLVLVGGATLVLALRTLGVTLGDVAIAQVESLTRPWLRVGTLGGVSSGIFLSIATALTLVGNGSFFVKILALGAAVLFGFALGGRLRGGSRAFQIALATIGVALLGEGIWLFASTRILAAGATLLGIVSAIFLALVFVAKRRTSAVQSADPFAQLLAIGTVVAWLTVALGGRWIGFS
;
A
#
# COMPACT_ATOMS: atom_id res chain seq x y z
N MET A 1 8.70 -24.79 -24.42
CA MET A 1 8.78 -23.65 -23.47
C MET A 1 7.65 -22.69 -23.81
N SER A 2 6.57 -22.70 -23.03
CA SER A 2 5.43 -21.79 -23.24
C SER A 2 5.86 -20.34 -22.98
N ALA A 3 5.46 -19.43 -23.87
CA ALA A 3 5.75 -18.01 -23.73
C ALA A 3 5.29 -17.48 -22.35
N PRO A 4 6.08 -16.64 -21.67
CA PRO A 4 5.71 -16.11 -20.36
C PRO A 4 4.47 -15.24 -20.47
N LYS A 5 3.42 -15.57 -19.70
CA LYS A 5 2.18 -14.78 -19.63
C LYS A 5 2.44 -13.49 -18.83
N VAL A 6 2.34 -12.34 -19.49
CA VAL A 6 2.18 -11.05 -18.79
C VAL A 6 0.78 -11.05 -18.16
N VAL A 7 0.71 -10.92 -16.83
CA VAL A 7 -0.57 -10.84 -16.13
C VAL A 7 -1.11 -9.41 -16.29
N THR A 8 -2.21 -9.27 -17.01
CA THR A 8 -2.93 -8.01 -17.23
C THR A 8 -4.24 -8.01 -16.44
N PHE A 9 -4.84 -6.82 -16.23
CA PHE A 9 -6.10 -6.71 -15.49
C PHE A 9 -7.24 -7.42 -16.20
N ALA A 10 -7.27 -7.36 -17.54
CA ALA A 10 -8.25 -8.03 -18.38
C ALA A 10 -8.31 -9.55 -18.14
N ASN A 11 -7.16 -10.16 -17.80
CA ASN A 11 -7.06 -11.59 -17.54
C ASN A 11 -7.38 -11.96 -16.08
N SER A 12 -7.28 -11.00 -15.14
CA SER A 12 -7.43 -11.25 -13.71
C SER A 12 -8.79 -10.83 -13.15
N VAL A 13 -9.43 -9.83 -13.76
CA VAL A 13 -10.74 -9.30 -13.35
C VAL A 13 -11.70 -9.36 -14.54
N PRO A 14 -12.68 -10.27 -14.52
CA PRO A 14 -13.71 -10.36 -15.55
C PRO A 14 -14.44 -9.02 -15.71
N GLY A 15 -14.58 -8.53 -16.95
CA GLY A 15 -15.28 -7.27 -17.26
C GLY A 15 -14.45 -6.00 -17.08
N ALA A 16 -13.19 -6.07 -16.62
CA ALA A 16 -12.30 -4.92 -16.53
C ALA A 16 -12.08 -4.22 -17.88
N GLN A 17 -11.88 -5.01 -18.95
CA GLN A 17 -11.71 -4.49 -20.31
C GLN A 17 -12.98 -3.76 -20.77
N ASN A 18 -14.14 -4.40 -20.61
CA ASN A 18 -15.44 -3.81 -20.98
C ASN A 18 -15.73 -2.51 -20.21
N LEU A 19 -15.36 -2.45 -18.93
CA LEU A 19 -15.49 -1.24 -18.13
C LEU A 19 -14.57 -0.12 -18.67
N ALA A 20 -13.31 -0.44 -18.96
CA ALA A 20 -12.38 0.54 -19.51
C ALA A 20 -12.81 1.04 -20.90
N ASP A 21 -13.33 0.15 -21.74
CA ASP A 21 -13.90 0.49 -23.05
C ASP A 21 -15.14 1.38 -22.88
N SER A 22 -16.01 1.11 -21.91
CA SER A 22 -17.18 1.95 -21.63
C SER A 22 -16.81 3.37 -21.16
N ILE A 23 -15.71 3.48 -20.41
CA ILE A 23 -15.15 4.78 -19.95
C ILE A 23 -14.59 5.55 -21.14
N LEU A 24 -13.88 4.87 -22.05
CA LEU A 24 -13.29 5.50 -23.24
C LEU A 24 -14.35 6.10 -24.15
N HIS A 25 -15.46 5.41 -24.37
CA HIS A 25 -16.50 5.86 -25.30
C HIS A 25 -17.45 6.90 -24.71
N ASN A 26 -17.28 7.31 -23.45
CA ASN A 26 -18.13 8.31 -22.80
C ASN A 26 -17.59 9.75 -23.06
N PRO A 27 -18.32 10.60 -23.80
CA PRO A 27 -17.83 11.94 -24.19
C PRO A 27 -17.50 12.83 -22.99
N SER A 28 -18.27 12.75 -21.90
CA SER A 28 -18.09 13.56 -20.69
C SER A 28 -16.80 13.21 -19.95
N LEU A 29 -16.33 11.97 -20.05
CA LEU A 29 -15.07 11.51 -19.44
C LEU A 29 -13.85 11.86 -20.31
N GLN A 30 -14.03 12.00 -21.63
CA GLN A 30 -12.95 12.48 -22.51
C GLN A 30 -12.63 13.97 -22.29
N GLU A 31 -13.63 14.80 -22.00
CA GLU A 31 -13.42 16.23 -21.70
C GLU A 31 -12.65 16.46 -20.39
N LEU A 32 -12.77 15.53 -19.43
CA LEU A 32 -12.02 15.52 -18.18
C LEU A 32 -10.50 15.41 -18.40
N ASN A 33 -10.07 14.64 -19.42
CA ASN A 33 -8.66 14.45 -19.76
C ASN A 33 -8.06 15.66 -20.50
N LYS A 34 -8.88 16.49 -21.14
CA LYS A 34 -8.43 17.69 -21.89
C LYS A 34 -8.05 18.86 -20.98
N THR A 35 -8.48 18.84 -19.72
CA THR A 35 -8.20 19.92 -18.76
C THR A 35 -6.95 19.59 -17.94
N LEU A 36 -5.77 19.82 -18.52
CA LEU A 36 -4.45 19.53 -17.93
C LEU A 36 -4.30 20.02 -16.47
N TRP A 37 -4.91 21.17 -16.13
CA TRP A 37 -4.85 21.75 -14.79
C TRP A 37 -5.59 20.93 -13.73
N LEU A 38 -6.80 20.45 -14.05
CA LEU A 38 -7.60 19.64 -13.13
C LEU A 38 -6.91 18.29 -12.88
N PHE A 39 -6.36 17.69 -13.93
CA PHE A 39 -5.59 16.45 -13.82
C PHE A 39 -4.38 16.61 -12.88
N SER A 40 -3.57 17.65 -13.10
CA SER A 40 -2.38 17.93 -12.29
C SER A 40 -2.73 18.23 -10.83
N LEU A 41 -3.80 18.99 -10.58
CA LEU A 41 -4.27 19.29 -9.23
C LEU A 41 -4.70 18.03 -8.47
N VAL A 42 -5.42 17.13 -9.15
CA VAL A 42 -5.85 15.86 -8.55
C VAL A 42 -4.64 14.94 -8.31
N GLU A 43 -3.67 14.91 -9.22
CA GLU A 43 -2.44 14.13 -9.05
C GLU A 43 -1.62 14.58 -7.83
N ILE A 44 -1.38 15.89 -7.69
CA ILE A 44 -0.69 16.45 -6.52
C ILE A 44 -1.46 16.15 -5.23
N SER A 45 -2.78 16.31 -5.26
CA SER A 45 -3.64 15.99 -4.11
C SER A 45 -3.57 14.50 -3.75
N HIS A 46 -3.55 13.62 -4.76
CA HIS A 46 -3.41 12.18 -4.55
C HIS A 46 -2.09 11.82 -3.89
N LEU A 47 -0.97 12.40 -4.36
CA LEU A 47 0.35 12.21 -3.75
C LEU A 47 0.38 12.71 -2.30
N LEU A 48 -0.23 13.85 -2.02
CA LEU A 48 -0.36 14.37 -0.65
C LEU A 48 -1.10 13.36 0.25
N PHE A 49 -2.23 12.81 -0.20
CA PHE A 49 -2.97 11.80 0.57
C PHE A 49 -2.18 10.50 0.75
N LEU A 50 -1.42 10.06 -0.25
CA LEU A 50 -0.52 8.91 -0.12
C LEU A 50 0.56 9.16 0.94
N VAL A 51 1.14 10.36 0.99
CA VAL A 51 2.10 10.75 2.03
C VAL A 51 1.43 10.76 3.41
N LEU A 52 0.19 11.23 3.53
CA LEU A 52 -0.54 11.22 4.80
C LEU A 52 -0.81 9.80 5.31
N VAL A 53 -1.30 8.89 4.45
CA VAL A 53 -1.51 7.48 4.83
C VAL A 53 -0.18 6.80 5.14
N GLY A 54 0.82 6.98 4.27
CA GLY A 54 2.15 6.40 4.44
C GLY A 54 2.81 6.85 5.71
N GLY A 55 2.87 8.17 5.95
CA GLY A 55 3.41 8.75 7.17
C GLY A 55 2.67 8.25 8.41
N ALA A 56 1.33 8.29 8.42
CA ALA A 56 0.54 7.87 9.58
C ALA A 56 0.77 6.39 9.94
N THR A 57 0.74 5.50 8.94
CA THR A 57 0.91 4.06 9.16
C THR A 57 2.36 3.68 9.46
N LEU A 58 3.35 4.24 8.73
CA LEU A 58 4.77 3.93 8.94
C LEU A 58 5.30 4.48 10.26
N VAL A 59 4.95 5.71 10.64
CA VAL A 59 5.39 6.27 11.94
C VAL A 59 4.88 5.40 13.09
N LEU A 60 3.61 4.99 13.04
CA LEU A 60 3.03 4.11 14.06
C LEU A 60 3.66 2.72 14.06
N ALA A 61 3.90 2.13 12.88
CA ALA A 61 4.54 0.83 12.74
C ALA A 61 5.98 0.85 13.27
N LEU A 62 6.80 1.81 12.85
CA LEU A 62 8.20 1.95 13.28
C LEU A 62 8.30 2.25 14.77
N ARG A 63 7.37 3.06 15.30
CA ARG A 63 7.28 3.28 16.74
C ARG A 63 6.94 1.99 17.50
N THR A 64 6.00 1.20 16.98
CA THR A 64 5.60 -0.09 17.57
C THR A 64 6.76 -1.11 17.53
N LEU A 65 7.60 -1.04 16.50
CA LEU A 65 8.81 -1.85 16.38
C LEU A 65 9.98 -1.35 17.24
N GLY A 66 9.86 -0.17 17.86
CA GLY A 66 10.90 0.42 18.71
C GLY A 66 12.05 1.09 17.93
N VAL A 67 11.81 1.45 16.67
CA VAL A 67 12.82 2.00 15.75
C VAL A 67 12.90 3.52 15.81
N THR A 68 11.76 4.19 16.03
CA THR A 68 11.65 5.66 16.11
C THR A 68 10.80 6.08 17.31
N LEU A 69 10.90 7.34 17.73
CA LEU A 69 10.07 7.97 18.77
C LEU A 69 10.03 7.16 20.09
N GLY A 70 11.15 6.54 20.48
CA GLY A 70 11.22 5.64 21.63
C GLY A 70 10.87 6.30 22.97
N ASP A 71 11.03 7.61 23.05
CA ASP A 71 10.71 8.52 24.16
C ASP A 71 9.21 8.86 24.27
N VAL A 72 8.45 8.70 23.19
CA VAL A 72 7.01 9.02 23.14
C VAL A 72 6.18 7.75 23.36
N ALA A 73 5.12 7.81 24.16
CA ALA A 73 4.24 6.64 24.36
C ALA A 73 3.56 6.20 23.06
N ILE A 74 3.47 4.88 22.80
CA ILE A 74 2.85 4.32 21.58
C ILE A 74 1.41 4.82 21.41
N ALA A 75 0.64 4.91 22.50
CA ALA A 75 -0.73 5.40 22.49
C ALA A 75 -0.84 6.87 22.07
N GLN A 76 0.16 7.70 22.39
CA GLN A 76 0.21 9.10 21.97
C GLN A 76 0.52 9.20 20.47
N VAL A 77 1.43 8.38 19.96
CA VAL A 77 1.70 8.31 18.52
C VAL A 77 0.47 7.82 17.74
N GLU A 78 -0.25 6.82 18.24
CA GLU A 78 -1.52 6.36 17.63
C GLU A 78 -2.54 7.48 17.56
N SER A 79 -2.75 8.21 18.67
CA SER A 79 -3.79 9.22 18.73
C SER A 79 -3.51 10.41 17.79
N LEU A 80 -2.24 10.78 17.64
CA LEU A 80 -1.78 11.82 16.73
C LEU A 80 -1.85 11.41 15.26
N THR A 81 -1.51 10.16 14.93
CA THR A 81 -1.49 9.68 13.54
C THR A 81 -2.86 9.25 13.01
N ARG A 82 -3.77 8.84 13.89
CA ARG A 82 -5.12 8.36 13.54
C ARG A 82 -5.96 9.27 12.63
N PRO A 83 -6.12 10.58 12.90
CA PRO A 83 -6.92 11.43 12.01
C PRO A 83 -6.32 11.48 10.59
N TRP A 84 -4.99 11.54 10.49
CA TRP A 84 -4.28 11.55 9.21
C TRP A 84 -4.40 10.24 8.45
N LEU A 85 -4.41 9.09 9.15
CA LEU A 85 -4.71 7.80 8.54
C LEU A 85 -6.10 7.81 7.88
N ARG A 86 -7.12 8.34 8.56
CA ARG A 86 -8.49 8.39 8.02
C ARG A 86 -8.60 9.37 6.85
N VAL A 87 -8.13 10.59 7.03
CA VAL A 87 -8.19 11.65 5.99
C VAL A 87 -7.38 11.22 4.77
N GLY A 88 -6.17 10.73 4.97
CA GLY A 88 -5.33 10.20 3.90
C GLY A 88 -5.99 9.04 3.17
N THR A 89 -6.64 8.11 3.89
CA THR A 89 -7.27 6.95 3.25
C THR A 89 -8.46 7.39 2.41
N LEU A 90 -9.34 8.22 2.97
CA LEU A 90 -10.51 8.73 2.27
C LEU A 90 -10.12 9.56 1.04
N GLY A 91 -9.19 10.50 1.21
CA GLY A 91 -8.69 11.35 0.13
C GLY A 91 -7.90 10.58 -0.92
N GLY A 92 -7.08 9.60 -0.51
CA GLY A 92 -6.28 8.78 -1.41
C GLY A 92 -7.13 7.84 -2.26
N VAL A 93 -8.17 7.23 -1.67
CA VAL A 93 -9.12 6.40 -2.41
C VAL A 93 -9.94 7.24 -3.39
N SER A 94 -10.50 8.38 -2.96
CA SER A 94 -11.32 9.21 -3.84
C SER A 94 -10.54 9.78 -5.01
N SER A 95 -9.36 10.36 -4.75
CA SER A 95 -8.47 10.88 -5.81
C SER A 95 -7.91 9.76 -6.69
N GLY A 96 -7.61 8.58 -6.12
CA GLY A 96 -7.13 7.42 -6.87
C GLY A 96 -8.17 6.86 -7.84
N ILE A 97 -9.43 6.80 -7.43
CA ILE A 97 -10.56 6.43 -8.31
C ILE A 97 -10.68 7.41 -9.48
N PHE A 98 -10.61 8.72 -9.20
CA PHE A 98 -10.66 9.74 -10.23
C PHE A 98 -9.53 9.58 -11.26
N LEU A 99 -8.28 9.45 -10.81
CA LEU A 99 -7.13 9.24 -11.69
C LEU A 99 -7.26 7.93 -12.48
N SER A 100 -7.85 6.90 -11.87
CA SER A 100 -8.05 5.61 -12.53
C SER A 100 -9.07 5.68 -13.66
N ILE A 101 -10.13 6.48 -13.50
CA ILE A 101 -11.10 6.72 -14.57
C ILE A 101 -10.45 7.52 -15.70
N ALA A 102 -9.67 8.56 -15.37
CA ALA A 102 -9.00 9.40 -16.35
C ALA A 102 -7.95 8.65 -17.21
N THR A 103 -7.38 7.56 -16.68
CA THR A 103 -6.30 6.79 -17.32
C THR A 103 -6.63 5.29 -17.48
N ALA A 104 -7.92 4.94 -17.50
CA ALA A 104 -8.41 3.57 -17.37
C ALA A 104 -7.74 2.57 -18.34
N LEU A 105 -7.64 2.91 -19.63
CA LEU A 105 -7.02 2.03 -20.62
C LEU A 105 -5.55 1.73 -20.33
N THR A 106 -4.80 2.74 -19.87
CA THR A 106 -3.39 2.60 -19.50
C THR A 106 -3.23 1.67 -18.29
N LEU A 107 -4.18 1.72 -17.36
CA LEU A 107 -4.11 0.94 -16.12
C LEU A 107 -4.54 -0.52 -16.31
N VAL A 108 -5.52 -0.81 -17.16
CA VAL A 108 -5.99 -2.20 -17.40
C VAL A 108 -4.88 -3.10 -17.97
N GLY A 109 -3.92 -2.54 -18.70
CA GLY A 109 -2.74 -3.28 -19.18
C GLY A 109 -1.63 -3.46 -18.13
N ASN A 110 -1.62 -2.67 -17.05
CA ASN A 110 -0.44 -2.49 -16.22
C ASN A 110 -0.42 -3.41 -14.99
N GLY A 111 0.28 -4.55 -15.10
CA GLY A 111 0.44 -5.51 -13.99
C GLY A 111 1.01 -4.89 -12.71
N SER A 112 1.94 -3.93 -12.83
CA SER A 112 2.61 -3.29 -11.69
C SER A 112 1.68 -2.38 -10.89
N PHE A 113 0.74 -1.72 -11.58
CA PHE A 113 -0.31 -0.95 -10.94
C PHE A 113 -1.15 -1.83 -10.01
N PHE A 114 -1.48 -3.06 -10.40
CA PHE A 114 -2.27 -3.96 -9.54
C PHE A 114 -1.53 -4.40 -8.28
N VAL A 115 -0.24 -4.72 -8.41
CA VAL A 115 0.60 -5.00 -7.26
C VAL A 115 0.59 -3.82 -6.29
N LYS A 116 0.69 -2.59 -6.81
CA LYS A 116 0.61 -1.37 -6.00
C LYS A 116 -0.75 -1.23 -5.30
N ILE A 117 -1.87 -1.45 -6.00
CA ILE A 117 -3.22 -1.35 -5.41
C ILE A 117 -3.45 -2.40 -4.32
N LEU A 118 -3.06 -3.66 -4.55
CA LEU A 118 -3.18 -4.73 -3.56
C LEU A 118 -2.31 -4.47 -2.33
N ALA A 119 -1.05 -4.06 -2.54
CA ALA A 119 -0.13 -3.72 -1.46
C ALA A 119 -0.60 -2.49 -0.66
N LEU A 120 -1.14 -1.47 -1.34
CA LEU A 120 -1.68 -0.28 -0.67
C LEU A 120 -2.91 -0.64 0.17
N GLY A 121 -3.81 -1.47 -0.36
CA GLY A 121 -4.94 -2.03 0.39
C GLY A 121 -4.48 -2.78 1.64
N ALA A 122 -3.48 -3.64 1.52
CA ALA A 122 -2.88 -4.34 2.65
C ALA A 122 -2.27 -3.38 3.69
N ALA A 123 -1.52 -2.37 3.26
CA ALA A 123 -0.92 -1.37 4.14
C ALA A 123 -1.96 -0.60 4.97
N VAL A 124 -3.06 -0.19 4.32
CA VAL A 124 -4.18 0.49 4.98
C VAL A 124 -4.86 -0.43 6.01
N LEU A 125 -5.14 -1.68 5.63
CA LEU A 125 -5.76 -2.67 6.53
C LEU A 125 -4.88 -2.96 7.76
N PHE A 126 -3.58 -3.15 7.55
CA PHE A 126 -2.63 -3.34 8.66
C PHE A 126 -2.56 -2.10 9.55
N GLY A 127 -2.56 -0.89 8.98
CA GLY A 127 -2.59 0.36 9.74
C GLY A 127 -3.82 0.48 10.64
N PHE A 128 -5.02 0.18 10.12
CA PHE A 128 -6.25 0.18 10.90
C PHE A 128 -6.30 -0.94 11.94
N ALA A 129 -5.84 -2.14 11.59
CA ALA A 129 -5.74 -3.26 12.53
C ALA A 129 -4.79 -2.92 13.69
N LEU A 130 -3.63 -2.33 13.38
CA LEU A 130 -2.63 -1.92 14.38
C LEU A 130 -3.20 -0.85 15.32
N GLY A 131 -3.74 0.24 14.78
CA GLY A 131 -4.34 1.30 15.59
C GLY A 131 -5.55 0.80 16.41
N GLY A 132 -6.35 -0.14 15.88
CA GLY A 132 -7.43 -0.80 16.61
C GLY A 132 -6.90 -1.68 17.76
N ARG A 133 -5.84 -2.46 17.52
CA ARG A 133 -5.23 -3.34 18.51
C ARG A 133 -4.61 -2.57 19.67
N LEU A 134 -3.94 -1.47 19.38
CA LEU A 134 -3.32 -0.58 20.37
C LEU A 134 -4.35 0.15 21.25
N ARG A 135 -5.56 0.38 20.72
CA ARG A 135 -6.70 0.93 21.48
C ARG A 135 -7.49 -0.11 22.28
N GLY A 136 -7.10 -1.39 22.22
CA GLY A 136 -7.82 -2.47 22.91
C GLY A 136 -9.15 -2.85 22.25
N GLY A 137 -9.31 -2.65 20.94
CA GLY A 137 -10.52 -3.06 20.22
C GLY A 137 -10.68 -4.59 20.12
N SER A 138 -11.77 -5.05 19.50
CA SER A 138 -12.06 -6.48 19.32
C SER A 138 -10.98 -7.25 18.55
N ARG A 139 -10.33 -8.21 19.22
CA ARG A 139 -9.29 -9.07 18.63
C ARG A 139 -9.74 -9.77 17.36
N ALA A 140 -10.98 -10.25 17.31
CA ALA A 140 -11.55 -10.91 16.14
C ALA A 140 -11.59 -9.97 14.92
N PHE A 141 -11.98 -8.71 15.13
CA PHE A 141 -12.02 -7.71 14.06
C PHE A 141 -10.62 -7.38 13.54
N GLN A 142 -9.63 -7.24 14.42
CA GLN A 142 -8.25 -7.00 13.96
C GLN A 142 -7.65 -8.20 13.24
N ILE A 143 -7.96 -9.43 13.68
CA ILE A 143 -7.55 -10.65 12.97
C ILE A 143 -8.18 -10.65 11.57
N ALA A 144 -9.47 -10.36 11.44
CA ALA A 144 -10.13 -10.31 10.13
C ALA A 144 -9.45 -9.31 9.18
N LEU A 145 -9.18 -8.08 9.64
CA LEU A 145 -8.45 -7.08 8.85
C LEU A 145 -7.04 -7.55 8.48
N ALA A 146 -6.33 -8.18 9.42
CA ALA A 146 -4.98 -8.71 9.20
C ALA A 146 -4.98 -9.83 8.17
N THR A 147 -5.94 -10.76 8.24
CA THR A 147 -6.07 -11.87 7.30
C THR A 147 -6.36 -11.36 5.89
N ILE A 148 -7.28 -10.40 5.75
CA ILE A 148 -7.55 -9.78 4.44
C ILE A 148 -6.29 -9.06 3.95
N GLY A 149 -5.58 -8.31 4.82
CA GLY A 149 -4.32 -7.65 4.47
C GLY A 149 -3.24 -8.62 4.01
N VAL A 150 -3.07 -9.77 4.69
CA VAL A 150 -2.13 -10.83 4.29
C VAL A 150 -2.54 -11.44 2.95
N ALA A 151 -3.82 -11.69 2.73
CA ALA A 151 -4.30 -12.22 1.45
C ALA A 151 -3.98 -11.24 0.30
N LEU A 152 -4.32 -9.95 0.45
CA LEU A 152 -4.01 -8.92 -0.55
C LEU A 152 -2.50 -8.79 -0.81
N LEU A 153 -1.69 -8.78 0.24
CA LEU A 153 -0.24 -8.68 0.11
C LEU A 153 0.35 -9.94 -0.56
N GLY A 154 -0.15 -11.12 -0.19
CA GLY A 154 0.24 -12.39 -0.79
C GLY A 154 -0.06 -12.44 -2.28
N GLU A 155 -1.27 -12.06 -2.68
CA GLU A 155 -1.67 -11.93 -4.09
C GLU A 155 -0.79 -10.93 -4.84
N GLY A 156 -0.54 -9.76 -4.24
CA GLY A 156 0.35 -8.75 -4.82
C GLY A 156 1.77 -9.28 -5.05
N ILE A 157 2.36 -9.95 -4.06
CA ILE A 157 3.71 -10.54 -4.16
C ILE A 157 3.73 -11.67 -5.20
N TRP A 158 2.69 -12.51 -5.25
CA TRP A 158 2.59 -13.59 -6.23
C TRP A 158 2.49 -13.06 -7.66
N LEU A 159 1.67 -12.04 -7.89
CA LEU A 159 1.58 -11.33 -9.19
C LEU A 159 2.92 -10.69 -9.58
N PHE A 160 3.61 -10.09 -8.60
CA PHE A 160 4.91 -9.46 -8.81
C PHE A 160 6.02 -10.48 -9.10
N ALA A 161 5.99 -11.65 -8.47
CA ALA A 161 6.98 -12.71 -8.68
C ALA A 161 6.74 -13.50 -9.98
N SER A 162 5.48 -13.64 -10.42
CA SER A 162 5.11 -14.43 -11.59
C SER A 162 5.37 -13.73 -12.93
N THR A 163 5.70 -12.43 -12.93
CA THR A 163 5.95 -11.64 -14.15
C THR A 163 7.44 -11.31 -14.29
N ARG A 164 8.11 -11.77 -15.37
CA ARG A 164 9.60 -11.66 -15.52
C ARG A 164 10.15 -10.23 -15.40
N ILE A 165 9.41 -9.23 -15.88
CA ILE A 165 9.80 -7.82 -15.78
C ILE A 165 9.77 -7.37 -14.30
N LEU A 166 8.76 -7.82 -13.55
CA LEU A 166 8.59 -7.50 -12.13
C LEU A 166 9.40 -8.42 -11.19
N ALA A 167 9.86 -9.59 -11.67
CA ALA A 167 10.63 -10.55 -10.88
C ALA A 167 11.98 -9.99 -10.40
N ALA A 168 12.62 -9.12 -11.19
CA ALA A 168 13.78 -8.34 -10.76
C ALA A 168 13.42 -7.32 -9.66
N GLY A 169 12.19 -6.79 -9.70
CA GLY A 169 11.63 -6.01 -8.61
C GLY A 169 11.38 -6.85 -7.36
N ALA A 170 10.93 -8.10 -7.51
CA ALA A 170 10.61 -8.99 -6.38
C ALA A 170 11.87 -9.40 -5.60
N THR A 171 12.99 -9.63 -6.29
CA THR A 171 14.29 -9.86 -5.64
C THR A 171 14.79 -8.61 -4.92
N LEU A 172 14.64 -7.42 -5.53
CA LEU A 172 14.91 -6.15 -4.84
C LEU A 172 14.00 -5.94 -3.62
N LEU A 173 12.72 -6.32 -3.68
CA LEU A 173 11.81 -6.29 -2.53
C LEU A 173 12.32 -7.17 -1.40
N GLY A 174 12.72 -8.40 -1.72
CA GLY A 174 13.31 -9.32 -0.73
C GLY A 174 14.56 -8.73 -0.08
N ILE A 175 15.48 -8.18 -0.89
CA ILE A 175 16.73 -7.59 -0.40
C ILE A 175 16.48 -6.34 0.43
N VAL A 176 15.68 -5.39 -0.07
CA VAL A 176 15.37 -4.13 0.63
C VAL A 176 14.60 -4.40 1.92
N SER A 177 13.64 -5.33 1.90
CA SER A 177 12.91 -5.72 3.11
C SER A 177 13.83 -6.41 4.13
N ALA A 178 14.72 -7.29 3.68
CA ALA A 178 15.70 -7.94 4.55
C ALA A 178 16.68 -6.93 5.15
N ILE A 179 17.20 -6.00 4.36
CA ILE A 179 18.07 -4.91 4.83
C ILE A 179 17.32 -4.02 5.81
N PHE A 180 16.10 -3.61 5.49
CA PHE A 180 15.29 -2.78 6.37
C PHE A 180 15.03 -3.47 7.71
N LEU A 181 14.60 -4.73 7.69
CA LEU A 181 14.39 -5.52 8.90
C LEU A 181 15.69 -5.75 9.68
N ALA A 182 16.82 -5.92 9.01
CA ALA A 182 18.13 -6.00 9.65
C ALA A 182 18.51 -4.67 10.33
N LEU A 183 18.25 -3.52 9.69
CA LEU A 183 18.47 -2.20 10.29
C LEU A 183 17.53 -1.96 11.48
N VAL A 184 16.27 -2.38 11.38
CA VAL A 184 15.31 -2.38 12.49
C VAL A 184 15.81 -3.24 13.65
N PHE A 185 16.32 -4.43 13.36
CA PHE A 185 16.89 -5.33 14.37
C PHE A 185 18.12 -4.72 15.07
N VAL A 186 19.02 -4.09 14.30
CA VAL A 186 20.18 -3.36 14.84
C VAL A 186 19.75 -2.16 15.68
N ALA A 187 18.76 -1.38 15.23
CA ALA A 187 18.22 -0.24 15.97
C ALA A 187 17.57 -0.69 17.28
N LYS A 188 16.79 -1.78 17.26
CA LYS A 188 16.14 -2.38 18.45
C LYS A 188 17.16 -2.88 19.49
N ARG A 189 18.32 -3.40 19.05
CA ARG A 189 19.40 -3.78 19.97
C ARG A 189 20.01 -2.58 20.72
N ARG A 190 19.94 -1.36 20.16
CA ARG A 190 20.46 -0.15 20.81
C ARG A 190 19.47 0.48 21.79
N THR A 191 18.17 0.25 21.63
CA THR A 191 17.09 0.85 22.44
C THR A 191 16.49 -0.12 23.47
N SER A 192 17.21 -1.21 23.78
CA SER A 192 16.79 -2.27 24.70
C SER A 192 16.66 -1.78 26.15
N ALA A 193 15.59 -1.04 26.41
CA ALA A 193 15.09 -0.72 27.75
C ALA A 193 13.57 -0.50 27.83
N VAL A 194 12.81 -0.43 26.71
CA VAL A 194 11.38 -0.05 26.79
C VAL A 194 10.42 -1.08 26.15
N GLN A 195 9.82 -1.85 27.06
CA GLN A 195 8.51 -2.52 27.05
C GLN A 195 8.22 -3.73 26.12
N SER A 196 7.65 -4.75 26.76
CA SER A 196 7.02 -5.95 26.20
C SER A 196 5.87 -5.60 25.25
N ALA A 197 6.21 -5.26 24.00
CA ALA A 197 5.22 -4.97 22.98
C ALA A 197 4.44 -6.23 22.59
N ASP A 198 3.12 -6.12 22.58
CA ASP A 198 2.16 -7.13 22.10
C ASP A 198 2.66 -7.79 20.79
N PRO A 199 2.92 -9.11 20.76
CA PRO A 199 3.46 -9.78 19.58
C PRO A 199 2.58 -9.60 18.34
N PHE A 200 1.26 -9.53 18.52
CA PHE A 200 0.34 -9.33 17.41
C PHE A 200 0.47 -7.92 16.82
N ALA A 201 0.58 -6.87 17.64
CA ALA A 201 0.89 -5.52 17.16
C ALA A 201 2.24 -5.45 16.42
N GLN A 202 3.26 -6.19 16.86
CA GLN A 202 4.53 -6.27 16.14
C GLN A 202 4.37 -6.89 14.75
N LEU A 203 3.60 -7.98 14.62
CA LEU A 203 3.32 -8.60 13.32
C LEU A 203 2.58 -7.65 12.38
N LEU A 204 1.58 -6.92 12.88
CA LEU A 204 0.86 -5.91 12.10
C LEU A 204 1.78 -4.78 11.64
N ALA A 205 2.71 -4.34 12.50
CA ALA A 205 3.69 -3.31 12.16
C ALA A 205 4.68 -3.80 11.09
N ILE A 206 5.17 -5.05 11.18
CA ILE A 206 6.01 -5.66 10.14
C ILE A 206 5.23 -5.74 8.82
N GLY A 207 3.99 -6.24 8.85
CA GLY A 207 3.12 -6.33 7.68
C GLY A 207 2.90 -4.95 7.02
N THR A 208 2.70 -3.91 7.82
CA THR A 208 2.58 -2.52 7.34
C THR A 208 3.84 -2.07 6.59
N VAL A 209 5.02 -2.30 7.15
CA VAL A 209 6.30 -1.93 6.52
C VAL A 209 6.48 -2.68 5.20
N VAL A 210 6.30 -4.01 5.21
CA VAL A 210 6.46 -4.84 4.01
C VAL A 210 5.47 -4.42 2.91
N ALA A 211 4.24 -4.09 3.27
CA ALA A 211 3.24 -3.60 2.33
C ALA A 211 3.67 -2.27 1.69
N TRP A 212 4.20 -1.31 2.46
CA TRP A 212 4.71 -0.04 1.91
C TRP A 212 5.95 -0.20 1.03
N LEU A 213 6.87 -1.11 1.37
CA LEU A 213 8.00 -1.44 0.50
C LEU A 213 7.50 -2.04 -0.83
N THR A 214 6.46 -2.87 -0.77
CA THR A 214 5.82 -3.43 -1.97
C THR A 214 5.13 -2.34 -2.80
N VAL A 215 4.45 -1.37 -2.18
CA VAL A 215 3.88 -0.19 -2.85
C VAL A 215 4.95 0.63 -3.57
N ALA A 216 6.06 0.95 -2.87
CA ALA A 216 7.13 1.77 -3.42
C ALA A 216 7.81 1.10 -4.62
N LEU A 217 8.07 -0.20 -4.52
CA LEU A 217 8.68 -0.97 -5.61
C LEU A 217 7.70 -1.19 -6.76
N GLY A 218 6.44 -1.52 -6.50
CA GLY A 218 5.40 -1.61 -7.52
C GLY A 218 5.22 -0.28 -8.27
N GLY A 219 5.33 0.85 -7.59
CA GLY A 219 5.26 2.17 -8.21
C GLY A 219 6.37 2.45 -9.24
N ARG A 220 7.61 2.00 -8.96
CA ARG A 220 8.77 2.21 -9.85
C ARG A 220 8.61 1.51 -11.21
N TRP A 221 7.89 0.40 -11.25
CA TRP A 221 7.74 -0.42 -12.45
C TRP A 221 6.56 -0.06 -13.34
N ILE A 222 5.69 0.87 -12.92
CA ILE A 222 4.52 1.32 -13.71
C ILE A 222 4.94 1.94 -15.04
N GLY A 223 6.07 2.65 -15.10
CA GLY A 223 6.57 3.29 -16.34
C GLY A 223 7.30 2.35 -17.31
N PHE A 224 7.47 1.08 -16.96
CA PHE A 224 8.21 0.09 -17.76
C PHE A 224 7.32 -1.06 -18.29
N SER A 225 6.01 -1.00 -18.01
CA SER A 225 5.02 -2.04 -18.32
C SER A 225 3.98 -1.57 -19.31
#